data_AF-A0A0Q7T9V5-F1
#
_entry.id   AF-A0A0Q7T9V5-F1
#
_cell.length_a   1.000
_cell.length_b   1.000
_cell.length_c   1.000
_cell.angle_alpha   90.00
_cell.angle_beta   90.00
_cell.angle_gamma   90.00
#
_symmetry.space_group_name_H-M   'P 1'
#
loop_
_entity.id
_entity.type
_entity.pdbx_description
1 polymer ?
#
loop_
_entity_poly.entity_id
_entity_poly.type
_entity_poly.pdbx_seq_one_letter_code
_entity_poly.pdbx_strand_id
1 'polypeptide(L)'
;MKSVLVLAAAIVMAMPAVSVPTVADAQVLTGRGRATPMRRARPAPPRLTEAEEDRLWDAQSEVGTIDDRVAELQAAGQAQGGLTPEQQAQLNAHAARRTELQTIITRLEAKRDR
;
A
#
# COMPACT_ATOMS: atom_id res chain seq x y z
N MET A 1 19.81 -18.12 27.68
CA MET A 1 18.87 -17.36 28.54
C MET A 1 18.31 -16.24 27.66
N LYS A 2 17.20 -16.47 26.94
CA LYS A 2 15.81 -16.25 27.39
C LYS A 2 15.58 -14.81 27.84
N SER A 3 15.11 -13.98 26.92
CA SER A 3 14.38 -12.73 27.21
C SER A 3 13.53 -12.40 25.99
N VAL A 4 12.29 -12.89 26.07
CA VAL A 4 11.13 -12.46 25.27
C VAL A 4 10.79 -11.04 25.71
N LEU A 5 10.55 -10.12 24.78
CA LEU A 5 9.72 -8.94 25.04
C LEU A 5 8.97 -8.54 23.77
N VAL A 6 7.74 -9.01 23.73
CA VAL A 6 6.63 -8.52 22.91
C VAL A 6 5.98 -7.36 23.70
N LEU A 7 5.72 -6.22 23.08
CA LEU A 7 4.57 -5.33 23.34
C LEU A 7 4.59 -4.18 22.31
N ALA A 8 3.70 -4.20 21.34
CA ALA A 8 2.35 -3.61 21.36
C ALA A 8 2.31 -2.24 20.67
N ALA A 9 1.91 -2.28 19.39
CA ALA A 9 1.45 -1.11 18.66
C ALA A 9 0.09 -0.69 19.24
N ALA A 10 0.06 0.43 19.97
CA ALA A 10 -1.16 1.10 20.36
C ALA A 10 -1.68 1.93 19.17
N ILE A 11 -2.60 1.35 18.40
CA ILE A 11 -3.36 2.11 17.39
C ILE A 11 -4.54 2.76 18.11
N VAL A 12 -4.46 4.06 18.32
CA VAL A 12 -5.56 4.90 18.79
C VAL A 12 -6.66 4.86 17.74
N MET A 13 -7.80 4.23 18.06
CA MET A 13 -9.00 4.30 17.25
C MET A 13 -9.60 5.71 17.33
N ALA A 14 -9.42 6.48 16.26
CA ALA A 14 -10.25 7.65 15.98
C ALA A 14 -11.54 7.15 15.29
N MET A 15 -12.63 6.98 16.05
CA MET A 15 -13.96 6.76 15.49
C MET A 15 -14.51 8.10 14.94
N PRO A 16 -14.98 8.18 13.69
CA PRO A 16 -15.78 9.32 13.27
C PRO A 16 -17.23 9.11 13.73
N ALA A 17 -17.72 10.04 14.55
CA ALA A 17 -19.12 10.16 14.89
C ALA A 17 -19.95 10.35 13.61
N VAL A 18 -20.81 9.38 13.29
CA VAL A 18 -21.78 9.50 12.20
C VAL A 18 -23.01 10.22 12.75
N SER A 19 -23.04 11.54 12.59
CA SER A 19 -24.23 12.35 12.78
C SER A 19 -25.23 12.03 11.67
N VAL A 20 -26.33 11.34 11.99
CA VAL A 20 -27.45 11.12 11.07
C VAL A 20 -28.36 12.35 11.11
N PRO A 21 -28.53 13.14 10.03
CA PRO A 21 -29.52 14.19 10.02
C PRO A 21 -30.90 13.59 9.77
N THR A 22 -31.74 13.63 10.79
CA THR A 22 -33.19 13.41 10.71
C THR A 22 -33.82 14.45 9.78
N VAL A 23 -34.49 14.00 8.72
CA VAL A 23 -35.29 14.85 7.82
C VAL A 23 -36.69 15.02 8.40
N ALA A 24 -36.91 16.13 9.09
CA ALA A 24 -38.18 16.79 9.42
C ALA A 24 -37.77 18.06 10.19
N ASP A 25 -38.19 19.28 9.88
CA ASP A 25 -39.48 19.71 9.39
C ASP A 25 -39.34 21.12 8.79
N ALA A 26 -40.33 21.53 7.99
CA ALA A 26 -40.63 22.91 7.61
C ALA A 26 -39.52 23.76 6.93
N GLN A 27 -39.60 23.92 5.60
CA GLN A 27 -39.42 25.26 5.01
C GLN A 27 -40.09 25.44 3.65
N VAL A 28 -41.33 25.93 3.73
CA VAL A 28 -41.97 27.00 2.95
C VAL A 28 -41.78 27.03 1.42
N LEU A 29 -42.91 26.92 0.74
CA LEU A 29 -43.18 27.32 -0.63
C LEU A 29 -42.84 28.81 -0.86
N THR A 30 -41.58 29.13 -1.15
CA THR A 30 -41.19 30.44 -1.68
C THR A 30 -40.24 30.31 -2.87
N GLY A 31 -40.72 30.76 -4.03
CA GLY A 31 -39.93 31.59 -4.93
C GLY A 31 -38.77 30.95 -5.67
N ARG A 32 -39.02 30.54 -6.91
CA ARG A 32 -38.22 30.91 -8.10
C ARG A 32 -36.72 31.18 -7.86
N GLY A 33 -35.95 30.13 -7.62
CA GLY A 33 -34.48 30.16 -7.63
C GLY A 33 -33.95 29.30 -8.77
N ARG A 34 -33.26 29.92 -9.74
CA ARG A 34 -32.54 29.22 -10.82
C ARG A 34 -31.65 28.11 -10.23
N ALA A 35 -31.75 26.92 -10.81
CA ALA A 35 -31.01 25.73 -10.49
C ALA A 35 -29.53 26.03 -10.20
N THR A 36 -29.12 25.78 -8.96
CA THR A 36 -27.71 25.70 -8.56
C THR A 36 -27.04 24.65 -9.44
N PRO A 37 -25.84 24.91 -10.02
CA PRO A 37 -25.18 23.91 -10.86
C PRO A 37 -24.91 22.66 -10.03
N MET A 38 -25.56 21.55 -10.40
CA MET A 38 -25.33 20.23 -9.84
C MET A 38 -23.82 19.94 -9.97
N ARG A 39 -23.09 20.04 -8.86
CA ARG A 39 -21.67 19.64 -8.84
C ARG A 39 -21.63 18.18 -9.28
N ARG A 40 -20.87 17.92 -10.35
CA ARG A 40 -20.63 16.58 -10.91
C ARG A 40 -20.30 15.61 -9.75
N ALA A 41 -21.16 14.63 -9.50
CA ALA A 41 -20.84 13.55 -8.58
C ALA A 41 -19.57 12.87 -9.11
N ARG A 42 -18.49 12.88 -8.30
CA ARG A 42 -17.25 12.19 -8.65
C ARG A 42 -17.51 10.69 -8.52
N PRO A 43 -17.20 9.88 -9.55
CA PRO A 43 -17.39 8.43 -9.48
C PRO A 43 -16.54 7.83 -8.37
N ALA A 44 -17.02 6.73 -7.76
CA ALA A 44 -16.29 5.97 -6.75
C ALA A 44 -14.93 5.53 -7.32
N PRO A 45 -13.80 5.92 -6.73
CA PRO A 45 -12.50 5.47 -7.18
C PRO A 45 -12.24 4.02 -6.73
N PRO A 46 -11.26 3.36 -7.38
CA PRO A 46 -11.38 1.97 -7.76
C PRO A 46 -10.92 0.99 -6.68
N ARG A 47 -11.78 0.04 -6.32
CA ARG A 47 -11.32 -1.22 -5.72
C ARG A 47 -10.36 -1.91 -6.68
N LEU A 48 -9.30 -2.53 -6.15
CA LEU A 48 -8.46 -3.44 -6.92
C LEU A 48 -9.35 -4.47 -7.62
N THR A 49 -9.03 -4.80 -8.87
CA THR A 49 -9.59 -6.01 -9.47
C THR A 49 -8.90 -7.23 -8.86
N GLU A 50 -9.53 -8.41 -8.93
CA GLU A 50 -8.94 -9.67 -8.46
C GLU A 50 -7.53 -9.89 -9.05
N ALA A 51 -7.38 -9.70 -10.37
CA ALA A 51 -6.09 -9.81 -11.04
C ALA A 51 -5.04 -8.75 -10.59
N GLU A 52 -5.47 -7.61 -10.06
CA GLU A 52 -4.54 -6.62 -9.50
C GLU A 52 -4.19 -6.93 -8.05
N GLU A 53 -5.11 -7.53 -7.31
CA GLU A 53 -4.86 -8.03 -5.97
C GLU A 53 -3.87 -9.20 -6.01
N ASP A 54 -4.05 -10.14 -6.93
CA ASP A 54 -3.08 -11.22 -7.19
C ASP A 54 -1.70 -10.67 -7.53
N ARG A 55 -1.62 -9.67 -8.42
CA ARG A 55 -0.35 -9.02 -8.76
C ARG A 55 0.30 -8.31 -7.58
N LEU A 56 -0.50 -7.74 -6.67
CA LEU A 56 0.01 -7.11 -5.46
C LEU A 56 0.62 -8.17 -4.54
N TRP A 57 -0.08 -9.29 -4.34
CA TRP A 57 0.42 -10.43 -3.58
C TRP A 57 1.69 -11.03 -4.17
N ASP A 58 1.70 -11.27 -5.48
CA ASP A 58 2.86 -11.80 -6.20
C ASP A 58 4.06 -10.85 -6.08
N ALA A 59 3.85 -9.54 -6.28
CA ALA A 59 4.94 -8.57 -6.17
C ALA A 59 5.50 -8.50 -4.74
N GLN A 60 4.65 -8.55 -3.72
CA GLN A 60 5.08 -8.58 -2.32
C GLN A 60 5.86 -9.86 -2.00
N SER A 61 5.40 -11.01 -2.49
CA SER A 61 6.09 -12.29 -2.33
C SER A 61 7.44 -12.33 -3.05
N GLU A 62 7.52 -11.76 -4.26
CA GLU A 62 8.76 -11.69 -5.03
C GLU A 62 9.78 -10.77 -4.36
N VAL A 63 9.35 -9.64 -3.77
CA VAL A 63 10.23 -8.78 -2.95
C VAL A 63 10.80 -9.54 -1.77
N GLY A 64 9.99 -10.31 -1.04
CA GLY A 64 10.48 -11.15 0.07
C GLY A 64 11.54 -12.15 -0.41
N THR A 65 11.27 -12.85 -1.52
CA THR A 65 12.23 -13.79 -2.12
C THR A 65 13.54 -13.12 -2.55
N ILE A 66 13.47 -11.90 -3.08
CA ILE A 66 14.65 -11.13 -3.46
C ILE A 66 15.45 -10.72 -2.21
N ASP A 67 14.78 -10.27 -1.16
CA ASP A 67 15.43 -9.87 0.08
C ASP A 67 16.18 -11.05 0.73
N ASP A 68 15.59 -12.26 0.70
CA ASP A 68 16.25 -13.49 1.16
C ASP A 68 17.51 -13.81 0.33
N ARG A 69 17.42 -13.76 -1.01
CA ARG A 69 18.58 -14.00 -1.90
C ARG A 69 19.69 -12.98 -1.72
N VAL A 70 19.34 -11.72 -1.51
CA VAL A 70 20.30 -10.66 -1.21
C VAL A 70 21.02 -10.96 0.11
N ALA A 71 20.29 -11.39 1.14
CA ALA A 71 20.88 -11.77 2.42
C ALA A 71 21.83 -12.98 2.28
N GLU A 72 21.46 -14.00 1.50
CA GLU A 72 22.30 -15.16 1.20
C GLU A 72 23.60 -14.75 0.47
N LEU A 73 23.50 -13.92 -0.56
CA LEU A 73 24.67 -13.43 -1.30
C LEU A 73 25.60 -12.60 -0.41
N GLN A 74 25.04 -11.73 0.44
CA GLN A 74 25.83 -10.96 1.39
C GLN A 74 26.53 -11.87 2.41
N ALA A 75 25.83 -12.86 2.97
CA ALA A 75 26.41 -13.82 3.89
C ALA A 75 27.55 -14.64 3.24
N ALA A 76 27.37 -15.06 1.99
CA ALA A 76 28.41 -15.72 1.20
C ALA A 76 29.64 -14.82 1.00
N GLY A 77 29.43 -13.55 0.66
CA GLY A 77 30.51 -12.57 0.54
C GLY A 77 31.27 -12.34 1.85
N GLN A 78 30.57 -12.26 2.98
CA GLN A 78 31.21 -12.15 4.31
C GLN A 78 32.06 -13.38 4.64
N ALA A 79 31.57 -14.59 4.32
CA ALA A 79 32.30 -15.83 4.55
C ALA A 79 33.56 -15.95 3.66
N GLN A 80 33.55 -15.34 2.47
CA GLN A 80 34.64 -15.37 1.50
C GLN A 80 35.62 -14.19 1.63
N GLY A 81 35.35 -13.24 2.53
CA GLY A 81 36.17 -12.03 2.72
C GLY A 81 35.90 -10.91 1.72
N GLY A 82 34.81 -10.99 0.98
CA GLY A 82 34.37 -10.01 -0.02
C GLY A 82 33.41 -10.63 -1.04
N LEU A 83 32.65 -9.77 -1.72
CA LEU A 83 31.79 -10.19 -2.83
C LEU A 83 32.60 -10.28 -4.12
N THR A 84 32.39 -11.34 -4.91
CA THR A 84 32.96 -11.42 -6.26
C THR A 84 32.25 -10.42 -7.20
N PRO A 85 32.87 -10.03 -8.33
CA PRO A 85 32.23 -9.17 -9.32
C PRO A 85 30.88 -9.72 -9.82
N GLU A 86 30.76 -11.03 -9.97
CA GLU A 86 29.54 -11.71 -10.40
C GLU A 86 28.45 -11.61 -9.32
N GLN A 87 28.81 -11.82 -8.05
CA GLN A 87 27.87 -11.66 -6.93
C GLN A 87 27.43 -10.19 -6.79
N GLN A 88 28.34 -9.25 -7.00
CA GLN A 88 28.00 -7.82 -7.01
C GLN A 88 27.04 -7.47 -8.15
N ALA A 89 27.25 -8.04 -9.35
CA ALA A 89 26.32 -7.87 -10.47
C ALA A 89 24.93 -8.46 -10.16
N GLN A 90 24.87 -9.62 -9.50
CA GLN A 90 23.61 -10.22 -9.05
C GLN A 90 22.90 -9.35 -8.02
N LEU A 91 23.62 -8.80 -7.04
CA LEU A 91 23.04 -7.85 -6.07
C LEU A 91 22.46 -6.61 -6.76
N ASN A 92 23.17 -6.05 -7.74
CA ASN A 92 22.68 -4.91 -8.50
C ASN A 92 21.41 -5.26 -9.31
N ALA A 93 21.36 -6.44 -9.92
CA ALA A 93 20.19 -6.93 -10.63
C ALA A 93 18.99 -7.14 -9.70
N HIS A 94 19.21 -7.73 -8.53
CA HIS A 94 18.21 -7.89 -7.49
C HIS A 94 17.69 -6.55 -6.97
N ALA A 95 18.57 -5.56 -6.75
CA ALA A 95 18.18 -4.22 -6.34
C ALA A 95 17.33 -3.50 -7.40
N ALA A 96 17.69 -3.62 -8.68
CA ALA A 96 16.91 -3.07 -9.77
C ALA A 96 15.52 -3.70 -9.82
N ARG A 97 15.45 -5.03 -9.75
CA ARG A 97 14.18 -5.77 -9.74
C ARG A 97 13.29 -5.41 -8.55
N ARG A 98 13.87 -5.29 -7.36
CA ARG A 98 13.17 -4.85 -6.15
C ARG A 98 12.54 -3.47 -6.32
N THR A 99 13.26 -2.55 -6.95
CA THR A 99 12.77 -1.18 -7.23
C THR A 99 11.58 -1.19 -8.18
N GLU A 100 11.61 -2.02 -9.21
CA GLU A 100 10.47 -2.21 -10.13
C GLU A 100 9.24 -2.72 -9.39
N LEU A 101 9.40 -3.77 -8.58
CA LEU A 101 8.31 -4.37 -7.80
C LEU A 101 7.74 -3.39 -6.78
N GLN A 102 8.59 -2.63 -6.09
CA GLN A 102 8.13 -1.58 -5.16
C GLN A 102 7.30 -0.50 -5.86
N THR A 103 7.64 -0.16 -7.10
CA THR A 103 6.85 0.78 -7.90
C THR A 103 5.47 0.22 -8.22
N ILE A 104 5.38 -1.08 -8.54
CA ILE A 104 4.11 -1.77 -8.78
C ILE A 104 3.27 -1.80 -7.50
N ILE A 105 3.87 -2.24 -6.38
CA ILE A 105 3.22 -2.28 -5.06
C ILE A 105 2.66 -0.90 -4.71
N THR A 106 3.50 0.13 -4.73
CA THR A 106 3.11 1.52 -4.41
C THR A 106 1.94 1.99 -5.27
N ARG A 107 1.95 1.67 -6.58
CA ARG A 107 0.88 2.06 -7.50
C ARG A 107 -0.43 1.34 -7.19
N LEU A 108 -0.38 0.04 -6.90
CA LEU A 108 -1.56 -0.78 -6.62
C LEU A 108 -2.15 -0.47 -5.24
N GLU A 109 -1.31 -0.23 -4.23
CA GLU A 109 -1.73 0.25 -2.91
C GLU A 109 -2.37 1.64 -3.01
N ALA A 110 -1.75 2.58 -3.74
CA ALA A 110 -2.33 3.90 -3.97
C ALA A 110 -3.63 3.84 -4.79
N LYS A 111 -3.86 2.78 -5.57
CA LYS A 111 -5.13 2.53 -6.26
C LYS A 111 -6.19 2.03 -5.29
N ARG A 112 -5.83 1.06 -4.45
CA ARG A 112 -6.70 0.48 -3.41
C ARG A 112 -7.21 1.51 -2.42
N ASP A 113 -6.33 2.43 -2.03
CA ASP A 113 -6.58 3.39 -0.95
C ASP A 113 -7.30 4.68 -1.45
N ARG A 114 -7.67 4.76 -2.74
CA ARG A 114 -8.38 5.90 -3.35
C ARG A 114 -9.87 5.66 -3.50
#